data_AF-A0A7Y5VYU9-F1
#
_entry.id   AF-A0A7Y5VYU9-F1
#
_cell.length_a   1.000
_cell.length_b   1.000
_cell.length_c   1.000
_cell.angle_alpha   90.00
_cell.angle_beta   90.00
_cell.angle_gamma   90.00
#
_symmetry.space_group_name_H-M   'P 1'
#
loop_
_entity.id
_entity.type
_entity.pdbx_description
1 polymer ?
#
loop_
_entity_poly.entity_id
_entity_poly.type
_entity_poly.pdbx_seq_one_letter_code
_entity_poly.pdbx_strand_id
1 'polypeptide(L)'
;MSTSTPDRLSGVTAPATGPAAGKPAKAPVDPSAVTISGLVLDPSYGPNTIAGGPPESLKHIDRDLGNNAQPGQFPYTRGLFPQGYRTRLWTMRQFAGFGSADDTNKRFKYLLAQAKSSTAANTGLSTAFDLPTLMGRDSDDPLCVGEVGKCGVAIDTIEDMHRLYADIPVGEVTVSQTINGPAAVIWAMYLAHAMQRGISWSTLGGTLQNDILKEFHSQNEFIYPPEASVKLVVDTIEFQSRHVPKWNSVSISGYHIREAGSTATQELAFTLRDGMEYVEACMERGLAIDDFAPRLSFFFNSHNEFFEELCKLRAARRIWARVMRDRYGAKNERSWFMKTHVQTAGCSLTEQQPLNNIVRVAYQAMAAVLGGCQSLHTDSMDETLGLPTEQAVTVALRTQQILAHETGVTRVVDPLGGSWFIEQLTDTMEREALNFIHEIDQMGAYADWNPSRAKAEANAEPLANHPAYQSRRTFGKSVVSGINKGYFRRKIAEASYRFSEECEAGDRIIVGVNAYADSTEERPIDILKISEQVETEQCERLAAFKKRRDASQVAKALDNIRDVSQGRPPRHMLGVLKLGPGPSLHATNVMPALVEGALCNCTLGEMVQAMADVYARYSGGPEW
;
A
#
# COMPACT_ATOMS: atom_id res chain seq x y z
N MET A 1 55.41 -20.72 -55.23
CA MET A 1 56.80 -20.36 -55.58
C MET A 1 57.36 -19.54 -54.44
N SER A 2 58.52 -19.95 -53.94
CA SER A 2 59.30 -19.32 -52.87
C SER A 2 59.75 -17.91 -53.25
N THR A 3 59.74 -17.00 -52.28
CA THR A 3 60.79 -16.00 -51.91
C THR A 3 60.19 -15.09 -50.80
N SER A 4 60.84 -14.58 -49.76
CA SER A 4 62.16 -14.73 -49.14
C SER A 4 62.16 -13.83 -47.87
N THR A 5 62.57 -14.36 -46.71
CA THR A 5 63.46 -13.83 -45.62
C THR A 5 63.72 -12.31 -45.42
N PRO A 6 64.20 -11.78 -44.25
CA PRO A 6 65.01 -12.46 -43.20
C PRO A 6 64.80 -12.05 -41.71
N ASP A 7 65.49 -12.85 -40.88
CA ASP A 7 65.88 -12.72 -39.46
C ASP A 7 66.22 -11.33 -38.90
N ARG A 8 66.00 -11.13 -37.57
CA ARG A 8 67.10 -11.13 -36.57
C ARG A 8 66.69 -10.84 -35.11
N LEU A 9 67.46 -11.51 -34.24
CA LEU A 9 67.96 -11.14 -32.90
C LEU A 9 67.23 -11.68 -31.65
N SER A 10 67.97 -12.60 -31.01
CA SER A 10 67.83 -13.18 -29.70
C SER A 10 68.31 -12.25 -28.58
N GLY A 11 67.58 -12.25 -27.46
CA GLY A 11 67.93 -11.61 -26.20
C GLY A 11 67.51 -12.49 -25.02
N VAL A 12 68.35 -12.55 -23.99
CA VAL A 12 68.41 -13.57 -22.93
C VAL A 12 67.35 -13.37 -21.83
N THR A 13 66.73 -14.49 -21.46
CA THR A 13 65.91 -14.92 -20.31
C THR A 13 65.70 -14.03 -19.05
N ALA A 14 64.45 -14.01 -18.56
CA ALA A 14 64.07 -13.86 -17.15
C ALA A 14 63.21 -15.09 -16.72
N PRO A 15 63.26 -15.55 -15.45
CA PRO A 15 62.64 -16.82 -15.05
C PRO A 15 61.11 -16.70 -14.97
N ALA A 16 60.42 -17.73 -15.45
CA ALA A 16 58.97 -17.85 -15.42
C ALA A 16 58.44 -17.82 -13.98
N THR A 17 57.65 -16.80 -13.66
CA THR A 17 56.74 -16.81 -12.52
C THR A 17 55.60 -17.78 -12.85
N GLY A 18 55.45 -18.84 -12.06
CA GLY A 18 54.36 -19.80 -12.22
C GLY A 18 52.99 -19.11 -12.12
N PRO A 19 51.94 -19.68 -12.75
CA PRO A 19 50.63 -19.05 -12.75
C PRO A 19 50.14 -18.91 -11.31
N ALA A 20 49.81 -17.68 -10.94
CA ALA A 20 49.11 -17.37 -9.70
C ALA A 20 47.87 -18.25 -9.62
N ALA A 21 47.72 -18.98 -8.51
CA ALA A 21 46.54 -19.79 -8.23
C ALA A 21 45.30 -18.89 -8.37
N GLY A 22 44.51 -19.14 -9.42
CA GLY A 22 43.28 -18.42 -9.67
C GLY A 22 42.36 -18.55 -8.46
N LYS A 23 41.73 -17.44 -8.06
CA LYS A 23 40.62 -17.48 -7.10
C LYS A 23 39.63 -18.56 -7.58
N PRO A 24 39.17 -19.47 -6.71
CA PRO A 24 38.21 -20.48 -7.13
C PRO A 24 36.98 -19.78 -7.72
N ALA A 25 36.57 -20.21 -8.92
CA ALA A 25 35.33 -19.75 -9.52
C ALA A 25 34.19 -19.99 -8.51
N LYS A 26 33.34 -18.99 -8.28
CA LYS A 26 32.12 -19.19 -7.48
C LYS A 26 31.34 -20.32 -8.15
N ALA A 27 30.88 -21.29 -7.35
CA ALA A 27 29.99 -22.33 -7.84
C ALA A 27 28.78 -21.66 -8.54
N PRO A 28 28.26 -22.26 -9.63
CA PRO A 28 27.06 -21.74 -10.29
C PRO A 28 25.91 -21.67 -9.28
N VAL A 29 25.16 -20.57 -9.30
CA VAL A 29 23.98 -20.38 -8.46
C VAL A 29 22.87 -21.30 -8.98
N ASP A 30 22.29 -22.11 -8.10
CA ASP A 30 21.11 -22.92 -8.43
C ASP A 30 19.88 -21.98 -8.55
N PRO A 31 19.26 -21.85 -9.74
CA PRO A 31 18.10 -20.98 -9.91
C PRO A 31 16.93 -21.33 -8.98
N SER A 32 16.79 -22.60 -8.60
CA SER A 32 15.73 -23.04 -7.69
C SER A 32 15.92 -22.58 -6.25
N ALA A 33 17.14 -22.16 -5.89
CA ALA A 33 17.46 -21.57 -4.60
C ALA A 33 17.31 -20.04 -4.58
N VAL A 34 16.94 -19.42 -5.71
CA VAL A 34 16.78 -17.97 -5.85
C VAL A 34 15.32 -17.58 -5.66
N THR A 35 15.04 -16.80 -4.63
CA THR A 35 13.69 -16.31 -4.34
C THR A 35 13.20 -15.33 -5.41
N ILE A 36 11.90 -15.01 -5.41
CA ILE A 36 11.35 -13.94 -6.28
C ILE A 36 12.07 -12.60 -6.08
N SER A 37 12.54 -12.31 -4.86
CA SER A 37 13.30 -11.08 -4.59
C SER A 37 14.77 -11.16 -5.05
N GLY A 38 15.25 -12.33 -5.46
CA GLY A 38 16.62 -12.55 -5.92
C GLY A 38 17.59 -12.89 -4.78
N LEU A 39 17.08 -13.32 -3.63
CA LEU A 39 17.88 -13.80 -2.52
C LEU A 39 18.28 -15.24 -2.80
N VAL A 40 19.56 -15.57 -2.63
CA VAL A 40 20.05 -16.95 -2.72
C VAL A 40 19.94 -17.58 -1.34
N LEU A 41 19.13 -18.64 -1.21
CA LEU A 41 18.92 -19.32 0.06
C LEU A 41 19.89 -20.49 0.23
N ASP A 42 20.40 -20.65 1.46
CA ASP A 42 21.09 -21.87 1.85
C ASP A 42 20.10 -23.05 1.97
N PRO A 43 20.53 -24.29 1.69
CA PRO A 43 19.65 -25.46 1.75
C PRO A 43 19.19 -25.82 3.17
N SER A 44 19.87 -25.30 4.22
CA SER A 44 19.47 -25.54 5.61
C SER A 44 20.00 -24.47 6.57
N TYR A 45 19.19 -24.15 7.58
CA TYR A 45 19.51 -23.15 8.60
C TYR A 45 19.47 -23.79 9.99
N GLY A 46 20.53 -23.57 10.77
CA GLY A 46 20.69 -24.12 12.10
C GLY A 46 22.00 -23.68 12.76
N PRO A 47 22.24 -24.09 14.01
CA PRO A 47 23.41 -23.67 14.81
C PRO A 47 24.77 -23.82 14.12
N ASN A 48 24.89 -24.81 13.24
CA ASN A 48 26.15 -25.18 12.60
C ASN A 48 26.18 -24.88 11.09
N THR A 49 25.11 -24.34 10.50
CA THR A 49 24.98 -24.22 9.04
C THR A 49 25.12 -22.79 8.53
N ILE A 50 24.86 -21.78 9.37
CA ILE A 50 24.95 -20.37 8.95
C ILE A 50 26.41 -19.89 9.07
N ALA A 51 27.03 -19.63 7.92
CA ALA A 51 28.35 -19.01 7.86
C ALA A 51 28.28 -17.58 8.47
N GLY A 52 29.03 -17.32 9.54
CA GLY A 52 29.00 -16.04 10.27
C GLY A 52 28.25 -16.07 11.62
N GLY A 53 27.79 -17.26 12.04
CA GLY A 53 27.17 -17.47 13.35
C GLY A 53 25.65 -17.23 13.33
N PRO A 54 24.99 -17.21 14.50
CA PRO A 54 23.54 -17.08 14.57
C PRO A 54 23.02 -15.76 13.96
N PRO A 55 21.77 -15.73 13.50
CA PRO A 55 21.06 -14.50 13.11
C PRO A 55 21.13 -13.44 14.21
N GLU A 56 21.06 -12.16 13.84
CA GLU A 56 21.17 -11.02 14.77
C GLU A 56 20.11 -11.08 15.88
N SER A 57 18.88 -11.40 15.51
CA SER A 57 17.77 -11.59 16.45
C SER A 57 17.98 -12.78 17.40
N LEU A 58 18.66 -13.85 16.96
CA LEU A 58 19.02 -14.99 17.81
C LEU A 58 20.26 -14.71 18.68
N LYS A 59 21.18 -13.85 18.24
CA LYS A 59 22.28 -13.31 19.07
C LYS A 59 21.74 -12.45 20.21
N HIS A 60 20.64 -11.75 19.97
CA HIS A 60 20.02 -10.81 20.91
C HIS A 60 18.60 -11.25 21.32
N ILE A 61 18.45 -12.52 21.71
CA ILE A 61 17.15 -13.13 21.96
C ILE A 61 16.29 -12.30 22.91
N ASP A 62 16.79 -11.88 24.08
CA ASP A 62 15.99 -11.12 25.05
C ASP A 62 15.50 -9.78 24.51
N ARG A 63 16.28 -9.14 23.61
CA ARG A 63 15.95 -7.84 22.99
C ARG A 63 14.91 -7.97 21.89
N ASP A 64 15.00 -9.00 21.06
CA ASP A 64 14.25 -9.06 19.79
C ASP A 64 13.18 -10.16 19.72
N LEU A 65 13.25 -11.20 20.58
CA LEU A 65 12.34 -12.35 20.53
C LEU A 65 11.87 -12.86 21.92
N GLY A 66 12.60 -12.52 22.97
CA GLY A 66 12.57 -13.09 24.31
C GLY A 66 11.88 -12.20 25.33
N ASN A 67 12.38 -12.11 26.56
CA ASN A 67 11.65 -11.51 27.68
C ASN A 67 11.24 -10.04 27.47
N ASN A 68 11.99 -9.27 26.66
CA ASN A 68 11.69 -7.86 26.38
C ASN A 68 11.03 -7.64 25.01
N ALA A 69 10.67 -8.70 24.29
CA ALA A 69 10.06 -8.65 22.96
C ALA A 69 9.03 -9.77 22.74
N GLN A 70 8.23 -10.06 23.77
CA GLN A 70 7.10 -10.98 23.65
C GLN A 70 6.06 -10.42 22.68
N PRO A 71 5.14 -11.26 22.14
CA PRO A 71 4.01 -10.74 21.38
C PRO A 71 3.28 -9.62 22.13
N GLY A 72 2.94 -8.53 21.43
CA GLY A 72 2.36 -7.34 22.03
C GLY A 72 3.32 -6.45 22.81
N GLN A 73 4.63 -6.66 22.71
CA GLN A 73 5.66 -5.78 23.24
C GLN A 73 6.56 -5.26 22.12
N PHE A 74 7.15 -4.09 22.33
CA PHE A 74 8.16 -3.52 21.44
C PHE A 74 9.30 -4.53 21.16
N PRO A 75 9.80 -4.69 19.92
CA PRO A 75 9.47 -3.93 18.71
C PRO A 75 8.34 -4.58 17.87
N TYR A 76 7.48 -5.38 18.49
CA TYR A 76 6.28 -6.02 17.89
C TYR A 76 6.55 -6.95 16.70
N THR A 77 7.77 -7.45 16.53
CA THR A 77 8.13 -8.44 15.52
C THR A 77 7.17 -9.63 15.54
N ARG A 78 6.86 -10.12 16.74
CA ARG A 78 5.99 -11.27 17.00
C ARG A 78 4.49 -10.96 17.01
N GLY A 79 4.10 -9.74 16.61
CA GLY A 79 2.71 -9.28 16.52
C GLY A 79 2.35 -8.19 17.53
N LEU A 80 1.31 -7.41 17.22
CA LEU A 80 0.90 -6.23 17.99
C LEU A 80 0.18 -6.56 19.31
N PHE A 81 -0.36 -7.78 19.46
CA PHE A 81 -1.21 -8.14 20.60
C PHE A 81 -0.70 -9.42 21.27
N PRO A 82 -0.68 -9.49 22.62
CA PRO A 82 -0.12 -10.64 23.34
C PRO A 82 -0.78 -11.98 23.02
N GLN A 83 -2.07 -11.97 22.73
CA GLN A 83 -2.85 -13.17 22.42
C GLN A 83 -3.11 -13.34 20.91
N GLY A 84 -2.63 -12.42 20.07
CA GLY A 84 -2.82 -12.45 18.61
C GLY A 84 -4.26 -12.80 18.22
N TYR A 85 -4.43 -13.83 17.38
CA TYR A 85 -5.73 -14.27 16.90
C TYR A 85 -6.55 -15.12 17.86
N ARG A 86 -6.01 -15.46 19.04
CA ARG A 86 -6.76 -16.20 20.07
C ARG A 86 -7.89 -15.36 20.69
N THR A 87 -7.75 -14.04 20.67
CA THR A 87 -8.77 -13.10 21.17
C THR A 87 -9.61 -12.51 20.06
N ARG A 88 -9.00 -12.16 18.93
CA ARG A 88 -9.69 -11.56 17.79
C ARG A 88 -9.05 -11.97 16.47
N LEU A 89 -9.84 -12.56 15.58
CA LEU A 89 -9.42 -12.85 14.21
C LEU A 89 -9.08 -11.57 13.44
N TRP A 90 -8.34 -11.70 12.34
CA TRP A 90 -8.21 -10.61 11.38
C TRP A 90 -9.58 -10.25 10.79
N THR A 91 -9.69 -9.02 10.29
CA THR A 91 -10.89 -8.59 9.56
C THR A 91 -10.86 -9.19 8.16
N MET A 92 -11.80 -10.11 7.87
CA MET A 92 -12.02 -10.62 6.52
C MET A 92 -12.69 -9.51 5.69
N ARG A 93 -11.91 -8.83 4.84
CA ARG A 93 -12.34 -7.62 4.15
C ARG A 93 -12.22 -7.81 2.63
N GLN A 94 -13.32 -8.28 2.02
CA GLN A 94 -13.41 -8.37 0.56
C GLN A 94 -13.65 -6.99 -0.04
N PHE A 95 -12.98 -6.73 -1.16
CA PHE A 95 -13.20 -5.55 -1.99
C PHE A 95 -14.46 -5.75 -2.81
N ALA A 96 -15.24 -4.69 -2.95
CA ALA A 96 -16.36 -4.65 -3.87
C ALA A 96 -16.55 -3.23 -4.41
N GLY A 97 -16.84 -3.18 -5.70
CA GLY A 97 -17.11 -1.95 -6.44
C GLY A 97 -17.23 -2.32 -7.90
N PHE A 98 -18.39 -2.06 -8.50
CA PHE A 98 -18.63 -2.20 -9.92
C PHE A 98 -19.95 -1.51 -10.28
N GLY A 99 -20.04 -1.08 -11.54
CA GLY A 99 -21.26 -0.53 -12.09
C GLY A 99 -21.73 0.73 -11.36
N SER A 100 -23.04 0.83 -11.17
CA SER A 100 -23.64 1.94 -10.45
C SER A 100 -23.48 1.81 -8.93
N ALA A 101 -23.68 2.92 -8.22
CA ALA A 101 -23.79 2.92 -6.76
C ALA A 101 -24.83 1.91 -6.22
N ASP A 102 -25.93 1.71 -6.95
CA ASP A 102 -26.98 0.76 -6.56
C ASP A 102 -26.54 -0.70 -6.74
N ASP A 103 -25.74 -1.01 -7.75
CA ASP A 103 -25.20 -2.36 -7.96
C ASP A 103 -24.15 -2.73 -6.91
N THR A 104 -23.26 -1.80 -6.61
CA THR A 104 -22.27 -1.98 -5.54
C THR A 104 -22.97 -2.08 -4.17
N ASN A 105 -24.03 -1.31 -3.91
CA ASN A 105 -24.82 -1.44 -2.67
C ASN A 105 -25.39 -2.85 -2.50
N LYS A 106 -25.96 -3.45 -3.56
CA LYS A 106 -26.44 -4.84 -3.54
C LYS A 106 -25.31 -5.80 -3.16
N ARG A 107 -24.12 -5.64 -3.75
CA ARG A 107 -22.94 -6.47 -3.42
C ARG A 107 -22.50 -6.28 -1.97
N PHE A 108 -22.51 -5.06 -1.43
CA PHE A 108 -22.21 -4.82 -0.01
C PHE A 108 -23.20 -5.52 0.91
N LYS A 109 -24.51 -5.43 0.65
CA LYS A 109 -25.55 -6.12 1.42
C LYS A 109 -25.35 -7.64 1.38
N TYR A 110 -24.99 -8.19 0.22
CA TYR A 110 -24.63 -9.61 0.07
C TYR A 110 -23.43 -9.99 0.93
N LEU A 111 -22.31 -9.25 0.84
CA LEU A 111 -21.09 -9.54 1.60
C LEU A 111 -21.32 -9.45 3.11
N LEU A 112 -22.07 -8.45 3.59
CA LEU A 112 -22.44 -8.34 5.00
C LEU A 112 -23.30 -9.51 5.46
N ALA A 113 -24.20 -10.02 4.60
CA ALA A 113 -25.01 -11.19 4.90
C ALA A 113 -24.17 -12.48 4.98
N GLN A 114 -23.20 -12.66 4.07
CA GLN A 114 -22.29 -13.81 4.05
C GLN A 114 -21.26 -13.81 5.18
N ALA A 115 -20.95 -12.63 5.72
CA ALA A 115 -19.93 -12.46 6.75
C ALA A 115 -20.49 -12.53 8.19
N LYS A 116 -21.80 -12.75 8.37
CA LYS A 116 -22.41 -12.99 9.68
C LYS A 116 -21.74 -14.16 10.40
N SER A 117 -20.94 -13.86 11.42
CA SER A 117 -20.24 -14.83 12.27
C SER A 117 -20.66 -14.65 13.73
N SER A 118 -20.56 -15.71 14.53
CA SER A 118 -20.68 -15.65 16.00
C SER A 118 -19.47 -15.01 16.68
N THR A 119 -18.42 -14.69 15.92
CA THR A 119 -17.18 -14.05 16.39
C THR A 119 -17.18 -12.54 16.10
N ALA A 120 -16.46 -11.76 16.91
CA ALA A 120 -16.28 -10.30 16.72
C ALA A 120 -15.38 -9.93 15.51
N ALA A 121 -15.30 -10.80 14.50
CA ALA A 121 -14.70 -10.49 13.21
C ALA A 121 -15.61 -9.45 12.53
N ASN A 122 -15.20 -8.18 12.59
CA ASN A 122 -15.98 -7.08 12.02
C ASN A 122 -16.15 -7.29 10.52
N THR A 123 -17.39 -7.28 10.03
CA THR A 123 -17.68 -7.30 8.59
C THR A 123 -17.49 -5.89 8.03
N GLY A 124 -16.24 -5.53 7.77
CA GLY A 124 -15.89 -4.25 7.15
C GLY A 124 -16.13 -4.27 5.64
N LEU A 125 -16.63 -3.16 5.09
CA LEU A 125 -16.76 -2.96 3.65
C LEU A 125 -15.45 -2.41 3.08
N SER A 126 -15.13 -2.72 1.83
CA SER A 126 -14.05 -2.07 1.10
C SER A 126 -14.55 -1.68 -0.29
N THR A 127 -14.52 -0.39 -0.57
CA THR A 127 -15.07 0.21 -1.79
C THR A 127 -13.96 0.41 -2.81
N ALA A 128 -14.13 -0.18 -4.00
CA ALA A 128 -13.34 0.10 -5.19
C ALA A 128 -14.08 1.09 -6.10
N PHE A 129 -13.40 2.11 -6.60
CA PHE A 129 -13.99 3.15 -7.45
C PHE A 129 -13.54 2.97 -8.90
N ASP A 130 -14.35 3.43 -9.85
CA ASP A 130 -13.99 3.36 -11.26
C ASP A 130 -12.87 4.35 -11.62
N LEU A 131 -12.24 4.16 -12.78
CA LEU A 131 -11.12 4.99 -13.23
C LEU A 131 -11.49 6.49 -13.33
N PRO A 132 -12.66 6.89 -13.87
CA PRO A 132 -13.13 8.29 -13.79
C PRO A 132 -13.07 8.88 -12.39
N THR A 133 -13.65 8.16 -11.41
CA THR A 133 -13.64 8.58 -10.01
C THR A 133 -12.22 8.63 -9.44
N LEU A 134 -11.39 7.63 -9.72
CA LEU A 134 -9.98 7.57 -9.29
C LEU A 134 -9.15 8.74 -9.87
N MET A 135 -9.48 9.20 -11.09
CA MET A 135 -8.82 10.32 -11.77
C MET A 135 -9.47 11.69 -11.47
N GLY A 136 -10.48 11.73 -10.59
CA GLY A 136 -11.18 12.93 -10.18
C GLY A 136 -11.91 13.61 -11.32
N ARG A 137 -12.63 12.82 -12.12
CA ARG A 137 -13.46 13.26 -13.23
C ARG A 137 -14.90 12.84 -13.00
N ASP A 138 -15.81 13.67 -13.44
CA ASP A 138 -17.22 13.31 -13.52
C ASP A 138 -17.42 12.35 -14.71
N SER A 139 -18.43 11.48 -14.61
CA SER A 139 -18.76 10.48 -15.63
C SER A 139 -19.11 11.08 -17.00
N ASP A 140 -19.53 12.35 -17.06
CA ASP A 140 -19.83 13.08 -18.32
C ASP A 140 -18.60 13.75 -18.96
N ASP A 141 -17.41 13.61 -18.37
CA ASP A 141 -16.16 14.08 -18.98
C ASP A 141 -15.83 13.25 -20.24
N PRO A 142 -15.50 13.88 -21.39
CA PRO A 142 -15.16 13.16 -22.63
C PRO A 142 -14.04 12.13 -22.49
N LEU A 143 -13.15 12.25 -21.50
CA LEU A 143 -12.07 11.28 -21.24
C LEU A 143 -12.54 10.04 -20.49
N CYS A 144 -13.79 9.99 -20.04
CA CYS A 144 -14.35 8.89 -19.24
C CYS A 144 -15.16 7.89 -20.06
N VAL A 145 -15.40 8.16 -21.34
CA VAL A 145 -16.19 7.30 -22.23
C VAL A 145 -15.63 5.87 -22.24
N GLY A 146 -16.49 4.90 -21.93
CA GLY A 146 -16.15 3.48 -21.88
C GLY A 146 -15.56 2.99 -20.56
N GLU A 147 -15.25 3.88 -19.60
CA GLU A 147 -14.61 3.53 -18.33
C GLU A 147 -15.57 3.61 -17.12
N VAL A 148 -16.72 4.29 -17.29
CA VAL A 148 -17.68 4.54 -16.21
C VAL A 148 -18.24 3.22 -15.66
N GLY A 149 -18.01 2.98 -14.38
CA GLY A 149 -18.46 1.79 -13.65
C GLY A 149 -17.75 0.49 -14.03
N LYS A 150 -16.70 0.49 -14.86
CA LYS A 150 -16.06 -0.74 -15.37
C LYS A 150 -15.20 -1.45 -14.33
N CYS A 151 -14.23 -0.75 -13.75
CA CYS A 151 -13.28 -1.29 -12.77
C CYS A 151 -13.66 -1.03 -11.32
N GLY A 152 -14.77 -0.33 -11.08
CA GLY A 152 -15.23 0.04 -9.75
C GLY A 152 -16.59 0.74 -9.80
N VAL A 153 -17.02 1.30 -8.67
CA VAL A 153 -18.26 2.08 -8.61
C VAL A 153 -18.05 3.50 -9.13
N ALA A 154 -18.96 4.00 -9.97
CA ALA A 154 -18.98 5.39 -10.42
C ALA A 154 -19.56 6.32 -9.34
N ILE A 155 -18.83 7.38 -8.96
CA ILE A 155 -19.26 8.37 -7.97
C ILE A 155 -18.95 9.79 -8.46
N ASP A 156 -19.98 10.53 -8.85
CA ASP A 156 -19.83 11.93 -9.28
C ASP A 156 -20.29 12.91 -8.19
N THR A 157 -21.23 12.49 -7.34
CA THR A 157 -21.98 13.39 -6.46
C THR A 157 -22.22 12.79 -5.07
N ILE A 158 -22.66 13.64 -4.14
CA ILE A 158 -23.13 13.19 -2.82
C ILE A 158 -24.36 12.27 -2.89
N GLU A 159 -25.19 12.37 -3.94
CA GLU A 159 -26.33 11.46 -4.11
C GLU A 159 -25.90 10.03 -4.43
N ASP A 160 -24.78 9.86 -5.15
CA ASP A 160 -24.21 8.53 -5.40
C ASP A 160 -23.73 7.90 -4.08
N MET A 161 -23.19 8.71 -3.15
CA MET A 161 -22.86 8.22 -1.80
C MET A 161 -24.10 7.76 -1.01
N HIS A 162 -25.22 8.48 -1.11
CA HIS A 162 -26.49 8.05 -0.49
C HIS A 162 -26.98 6.73 -1.06
N ARG A 163 -26.87 6.53 -2.37
CA ARG A 163 -27.23 5.26 -3.03
C ARG A 163 -26.29 4.12 -2.62
N LEU A 164 -24.98 4.37 -2.69
CA LEU A 164 -23.94 3.39 -2.37
C LEU A 164 -24.11 2.81 -0.96
N TYR A 165 -24.48 3.65 0.01
CA TYR A 165 -24.67 3.26 1.41
C TYR A 165 -26.13 3.23 1.86
N ALA A 166 -27.08 3.12 0.92
CA ALA A 166 -28.50 2.98 1.22
C ALA A 166 -28.73 1.75 2.11
N ASP A 167 -29.45 1.95 3.22
CA ASP A 167 -29.75 0.96 4.26
C ASP A 167 -28.53 0.33 4.96
N ILE A 168 -27.33 0.88 4.76
CA ILE A 168 -26.12 0.43 5.47
C ILE A 168 -25.91 1.34 6.69
N PRO A 169 -25.78 0.79 7.91
CA PRO A 169 -25.55 1.57 9.13
C PRO A 169 -24.07 1.97 9.24
N VAL A 170 -23.64 2.95 8.46
CA VAL A 170 -22.21 3.37 8.37
C VAL A 170 -21.62 3.90 9.69
N GLY A 171 -22.44 4.18 10.71
CA GLY A 171 -21.98 4.46 12.07
C GLY A 171 -21.59 3.23 12.89
N GLU A 172 -21.93 2.03 12.41
CA GLU A 172 -21.72 0.74 13.08
C GLU A 172 -20.80 -0.20 12.29
N VAL A 173 -20.78 -0.08 10.96
CA VAL A 173 -19.86 -0.84 10.09
C VAL A 173 -18.63 -0.02 9.72
N THR A 174 -17.48 -0.68 9.57
CA THR A 174 -16.26 0.02 9.12
C THR A 174 -16.15 0.03 7.60
N VAL A 175 -15.94 1.19 6.98
CA VAL A 175 -15.82 1.34 5.52
C VAL A 175 -14.38 1.69 5.14
N SER A 176 -13.77 0.87 4.29
CA SER A 176 -12.50 1.19 3.63
C SER A 176 -12.77 1.76 2.25
N GLN A 177 -12.02 2.77 1.83
CA GLN A 177 -12.16 3.43 0.53
C GLN A 177 -10.80 3.42 -0.17
N THR A 178 -10.70 2.65 -1.26
CA THR A 178 -9.50 2.54 -2.09
C THR A 178 -9.48 3.70 -3.09
N ILE A 179 -9.08 4.89 -2.60
CA ILE A 179 -9.07 6.15 -3.34
C ILE A 179 -7.85 6.97 -2.94
N ASN A 180 -7.20 7.63 -3.91
CA ASN A 180 -5.95 8.37 -3.69
C ASN A 180 -6.02 9.80 -4.24
N GLY A 181 -5.92 9.98 -5.58
CA GLY A 181 -5.91 11.29 -6.22
C GLY A 181 -6.96 12.27 -5.68
N PRO A 182 -8.25 11.90 -5.67
CA PRO A 182 -9.32 12.71 -5.11
C PRO A 182 -9.82 12.19 -3.75
N ALA A 183 -8.96 11.54 -2.95
CA ALA A 183 -9.34 10.95 -1.66
C ALA A 183 -9.98 11.97 -0.70
N ALA A 184 -9.42 13.19 -0.63
CA ALA A 184 -9.97 14.28 0.18
C ALA A 184 -11.41 14.64 -0.23
N VAL A 185 -11.70 14.64 -1.53
CA VAL A 185 -13.03 14.98 -2.08
C VAL A 185 -14.03 13.86 -1.83
N ILE A 186 -13.66 12.61 -2.13
CA ILE A 186 -14.50 11.44 -1.89
C ILE A 186 -14.81 11.27 -0.39
N TRP A 187 -13.83 11.52 0.47
CA TRP A 187 -14.06 11.49 1.91
C TRP A 187 -14.95 12.63 2.38
N ALA A 188 -14.77 13.84 1.84
CA ALA A 188 -15.65 14.97 2.13
C ALA A 188 -17.11 14.67 1.75
N MET A 189 -17.35 14.04 0.59
CA MET A 189 -18.69 13.56 0.21
C MET A 189 -19.23 12.52 1.19
N TYR A 190 -18.42 11.56 1.62
CA TYR A 190 -18.82 10.55 2.60
C TYR A 190 -19.20 11.16 3.96
N LEU A 191 -18.41 12.13 4.44
CA LEU A 191 -18.68 12.88 5.66
C LEU A 191 -19.95 13.73 5.56
N ALA A 192 -20.14 14.43 4.44
CA ALA A 192 -21.34 15.21 4.17
C ALA A 192 -22.59 14.33 4.11
N HIS A 193 -22.51 13.17 3.44
CA HIS A 193 -23.57 12.16 3.40
C HIS A 193 -23.94 11.68 4.80
N ALA A 194 -22.95 11.35 5.64
CA ALA A 194 -23.18 10.91 7.01
C ALA A 194 -23.87 12.03 7.83
N MET A 195 -23.44 13.28 7.63
CA MET A 195 -24.04 14.44 8.30
C MET A 195 -25.51 14.64 7.89
N GLN A 196 -25.83 14.54 6.60
CA GLN A 196 -27.22 14.63 6.11
C GLN A 196 -28.11 13.50 6.64
N ARG A 197 -27.53 12.34 6.96
CA ARG A 197 -28.22 11.22 7.62
C ARG A 197 -28.27 11.32 9.15
N GLY A 198 -27.77 12.40 9.73
CA GLY A 198 -27.73 12.58 11.20
C GLY A 198 -26.74 11.67 11.92
N ILE A 199 -25.75 11.12 11.22
CA ILE A 199 -24.73 10.21 11.78
C ILE A 199 -23.53 11.04 12.24
N SER A 200 -23.16 10.89 13.52
CA SER A 200 -22.01 11.59 14.09
C SER A 200 -20.69 11.11 13.47
N TRP A 201 -19.82 12.03 13.07
CA TRP A 201 -18.46 11.66 12.60
C TRP A 201 -17.61 10.96 13.68
N SER A 202 -17.94 11.15 14.96
CA SER A 202 -17.26 10.45 16.07
C SER A 202 -17.48 8.93 16.07
N THR A 203 -18.54 8.45 15.41
CA THR A 203 -18.85 7.02 15.31
C THR A 203 -18.28 6.38 14.06
N LEU A 204 -17.97 7.16 13.01
CA LEU A 204 -17.50 6.65 11.73
C LEU A 204 -16.14 5.97 11.86
N GLY A 205 -16.12 4.66 11.60
CA GLY A 205 -14.91 3.86 11.52
C GLY A 205 -14.60 3.50 10.08
N GLY A 206 -13.33 3.53 9.70
CA GLY A 206 -12.96 3.27 8.32
C GLY A 206 -11.50 3.54 8.03
N THR A 207 -11.17 3.47 6.75
CA THR A 207 -9.83 3.74 6.23
C THR A 207 -9.95 4.41 4.87
N LEU A 208 -9.19 5.49 4.65
CA LEU A 208 -8.87 5.93 3.29
C LEU A 208 -7.55 5.30 2.87
N GLN A 209 -7.39 4.95 1.60
CA GLN A 209 -6.07 4.64 1.08
C GLN A 209 -5.18 5.89 1.13
N ASN A 210 -5.55 6.96 0.40
CA ASN A 210 -4.97 8.30 0.53
C ASN A 210 -3.43 8.32 0.56
N ASP A 211 -2.82 7.35 -0.12
CA ASP A 211 -1.37 7.25 -0.27
C ASP A 211 -1.04 7.63 -1.70
N ILE A 212 -0.65 8.89 -1.85
CA ILE A 212 -0.36 9.49 -3.15
C ILE A 212 1.08 9.26 -3.59
N LEU A 213 2.01 8.93 -2.67
CA LEU A 213 3.41 8.73 -3.03
C LEU A 213 3.56 7.47 -3.87
N LYS A 214 2.89 6.38 -3.49
CA LYS A 214 2.83 5.14 -4.29
C LYS A 214 2.17 5.28 -5.67
N GLU A 215 1.32 6.30 -5.87
CA GLU A 215 0.76 6.59 -7.21
C GLU A 215 1.85 7.02 -8.18
N PHE A 216 2.79 7.84 -7.73
CA PHE A 216 3.95 8.23 -8.53
C PHE A 216 4.91 7.08 -8.72
N HIS A 217 5.00 6.16 -7.75
CA HIS A 217 5.86 4.97 -7.86
C HIS A 217 5.34 3.95 -8.87
N SER A 218 4.04 3.62 -8.83
CA SER A 218 3.53 2.38 -9.45
C SER A 218 2.08 2.40 -9.96
N GLN A 219 1.13 3.03 -9.25
CA GLN A 219 -0.31 2.86 -9.54
C GLN A 219 -0.87 3.88 -10.56
N ASN A 220 -0.24 5.05 -10.71
CA ASN A 220 -0.52 6.06 -11.74
C ASN A 220 -1.87 6.82 -11.64
N GLU A 221 -2.58 6.75 -10.52
CA GLU A 221 -3.84 7.47 -10.28
C GLU A 221 -3.62 8.81 -9.57
N PHE A 222 -2.74 9.65 -10.13
CA PHE A 222 -2.43 10.98 -9.60
C PHE A 222 -3.15 12.09 -10.35
N ILE A 223 -3.40 13.20 -9.66
CA ILE A 223 -4.05 14.40 -10.22
C ILE A 223 -3.12 15.60 -10.17
N TYR A 224 -2.56 15.92 -8.99
CA TYR A 224 -1.74 17.10 -8.75
C TYR A 224 -0.25 16.73 -8.62
N PRO A 225 0.69 17.68 -8.76
CA PRO A 225 2.11 17.43 -8.50
C PRO A 225 2.38 16.87 -7.09
N PRO A 226 3.50 16.15 -6.87
CA PRO A 226 3.79 15.46 -5.60
C PRO A 226 3.64 16.32 -4.35
N GLU A 227 4.11 17.57 -4.36
CA GLU A 227 4.07 18.45 -3.19
C GLU A 227 2.64 18.85 -2.80
N ALA A 228 1.83 19.26 -3.78
CA ALA A 228 0.42 19.61 -3.56
C ALA A 228 -0.38 18.38 -3.09
N SER A 229 -0.08 17.23 -3.69
CA SER A 229 -0.64 15.93 -3.36
C SER A 229 -0.34 15.53 -1.89
N VAL A 230 0.91 15.60 -1.44
CA VAL A 230 1.29 15.32 -0.04
C VAL A 230 0.62 16.30 0.92
N LYS A 231 0.48 17.58 0.54
CA LYS A 231 -0.25 18.57 1.33
C LYS A 231 -1.71 18.16 1.57
N LEU A 232 -2.39 17.60 0.58
CA LEU A 232 -3.77 17.12 0.73
C LEU A 232 -3.89 15.92 1.67
N VAL A 233 -2.88 15.04 1.67
CA VAL A 233 -2.78 13.95 2.65
C VAL A 233 -2.64 14.51 4.06
N VAL A 234 -1.76 15.50 4.27
CA VAL A 234 -1.58 16.17 5.58
C VAL A 234 -2.86 16.86 6.05
N ASP A 235 -3.57 17.58 5.17
CA ASP A 235 -4.85 18.21 5.51
C ASP A 235 -5.89 17.18 5.96
N THR A 236 -5.93 16.02 5.29
CA THR A 236 -6.81 14.91 5.64
C THR A 236 -6.46 14.30 6.99
N ILE A 237 -5.16 14.09 7.27
CA ILE A 237 -4.65 13.61 8.56
C ILE A 237 -5.03 14.58 9.69
N GLU A 238 -4.79 15.88 9.50
CA GLU A 238 -5.11 16.93 10.47
C GLU A 238 -6.62 16.99 10.77
N PHE A 239 -7.45 16.91 9.73
CA PHE A 239 -8.91 16.94 9.89
C PHE A 239 -9.41 15.68 10.61
N GLN A 240 -8.87 14.51 10.24
CA GLN A 240 -9.20 13.23 10.87
C GLN A 240 -8.89 13.24 12.36
N SER A 241 -7.69 13.66 12.76
CA SER A 241 -7.24 13.60 14.16
C SER A 241 -8.12 14.43 15.11
N ARG A 242 -8.83 15.43 14.58
CA ARG A 242 -9.67 16.35 15.37
C ARG A 242 -11.15 16.02 15.34
N HIS A 243 -11.66 15.52 14.22
CA HIS A 243 -13.11 15.43 13.99
C HIS A 243 -13.60 14.00 13.76
N VAL A 244 -12.74 13.09 13.33
CA VAL A 244 -13.12 11.72 12.94
C VAL A 244 -12.21 10.69 13.64
N PRO A 245 -12.25 10.60 14.97
CA PRO A 245 -11.23 9.94 15.79
C PRO A 245 -11.14 8.43 15.60
N LYS A 246 -12.10 7.79 14.92
CA LYS A 246 -12.12 6.33 14.64
C LYS A 246 -11.64 5.97 13.23
N TRP A 247 -11.37 6.94 12.39
CA TRP A 247 -10.94 6.75 11.01
C TRP A 247 -9.42 6.60 10.90
N ASN A 248 -8.94 5.71 10.02
CA ASN A 248 -7.53 5.65 9.63
C ASN A 248 -7.35 6.55 8.39
N SER A 249 -6.59 7.63 8.54
CA SER A 249 -6.49 8.71 7.54
C SER A 249 -5.71 8.33 6.28
N VAL A 250 -4.81 7.36 6.40
CA VAL A 250 -3.96 6.85 5.31
C VAL A 250 -3.70 5.36 5.51
N SER A 251 -3.74 4.61 4.41
CA SER A 251 -3.23 3.25 4.32
C SER A 251 -1.98 3.27 3.46
N ILE A 252 -0.82 3.35 4.11
CA ILE A 252 0.50 3.46 3.48
C ILE A 252 0.82 2.12 2.79
N SER A 253 0.93 2.14 1.46
CA SER A 253 0.65 0.97 0.62
C SER A 253 1.87 0.47 -0.16
N GLY A 254 2.27 -0.77 0.13
CA GLY A 254 3.23 -1.56 -0.63
C GLY A 254 2.61 -2.46 -1.69
N TYR A 255 1.31 -2.77 -1.55
CA TYR A 255 0.62 -3.69 -2.46
C TYR A 255 0.90 -3.41 -3.95
N HIS A 256 0.60 -2.18 -4.39
CA HIS A 256 0.75 -1.74 -5.78
C HIS A 256 2.22 -1.67 -6.23
N ILE A 257 3.14 -1.37 -5.30
CA ILE A 257 4.59 -1.37 -5.56
C ILE A 257 5.06 -2.81 -5.86
N ARG A 258 4.52 -3.80 -5.16
CA ARG A 258 4.79 -5.23 -5.39
C ARG A 258 4.13 -5.73 -6.67
N GLU A 259 2.86 -5.38 -6.90
CA GLU A 259 2.13 -5.74 -8.12
C GLU A 259 2.81 -5.19 -9.39
N ALA A 260 3.45 -4.01 -9.31
CA ALA A 260 4.22 -3.43 -10.40
C ALA A 260 5.59 -4.11 -10.65
N GLY A 261 5.95 -5.12 -9.85
CA GLY A 261 7.14 -5.95 -10.07
C GLY A 261 8.34 -5.69 -9.15
N SER A 262 8.14 -4.97 -8.04
CA SER A 262 9.23 -4.80 -7.05
C SER A 262 9.58 -6.09 -6.30
N THR A 263 10.77 -6.14 -5.70
CA THR A 263 11.13 -7.18 -4.72
C THR A 263 10.41 -6.97 -3.38
N ALA A 264 10.35 -8.00 -2.53
CA ALA A 264 9.74 -7.89 -1.20
C ALA A 264 10.45 -6.86 -0.32
N THR A 265 11.78 -6.70 -0.50
CA THR A 265 12.59 -5.72 0.23
C THR A 265 12.44 -4.30 -0.32
N GLN A 266 12.22 -4.14 -1.63
CA GLN A 266 11.84 -2.86 -2.23
C GLN A 266 10.44 -2.41 -1.77
N GLU A 267 9.43 -3.29 -1.84
CA GLU A 267 8.10 -3.03 -1.28
C GLU A 267 8.22 -2.57 0.17
N LEU A 268 8.92 -3.35 1.00
CA LEU A 268 9.13 -3.03 2.41
C LEU A 268 9.76 -1.64 2.62
N ALA A 269 10.84 -1.34 1.92
CA ALA A 269 11.56 -0.08 2.07
C ALA A 269 10.74 1.12 1.62
N PHE A 270 10.17 1.04 0.42
CA PHE A 270 9.49 2.17 -0.22
C PHE A 270 8.22 2.52 0.55
N THR A 271 7.44 1.52 0.96
CA THR A 271 6.24 1.75 1.79
C THR A 271 6.58 2.35 3.16
N LEU A 272 7.59 1.83 3.86
CA LEU A 272 7.96 2.39 5.16
C LEU A 272 8.50 3.81 5.02
N ARG A 273 9.28 4.11 3.97
CA ARG A 273 9.79 5.47 3.75
C ARG A 273 8.69 6.44 3.29
N ASP A 274 7.68 6.00 2.54
CA ASP A 274 6.50 6.82 2.25
C ASP A 274 5.77 7.19 3.56
N GLY A 275 5.60 6.23 4.46
CA GLY A 275 5.04 6.47 5.80
C GLY A 275 5.85 7.48 6.63
N MET A 276 7.17 7.38 6.58
CA MET A 276 8.09 8.34 7.19
C MET A 276 7.94 9.74 6.60
N GLU A 277 7.74 9.85 5.27
CA GLU A 277 7.52 11.14 4.60
C GLU A 277 6.25 11.82 5.11
N TYR A 278 5.16 11.07 5.30
CA TYR A 278 3.92 11.60 5.86
C TYR A 278 4.06 12.03 7.31
N VAL A 279 4.79 11.27 8.14
CA VAL A 279 5.10 11.66 9.53
C VAL A 279 5.89 12.97 9.55
N GLU A 280 6.95 13.06 8.73
CA GLU A 280 7.80 14.24 8.64
C GLU A 280 6.98 15.48 8.17
N ALA A 281 6.13 15.33 7.16
CA ALA A 281 5.27 16.40 6.66
C ALA A 281 4.22 16.86 7.70
N CYS A 282 3.65 15.94 8.47
CA CYS A 282 2.73 16.27 9.57
C CYS A 282 3.44 16.99 10.73
N MET A 283 4.66 16.59 11.06
CA MET A 283 5.45 17.26 12.09
C MET A 283 5.91 18.66 11.65
N GLU A 284 6.29 18.84 10.38
CA GLU A 284 6.60 20.16 9.81
C GLU A 284 5.37 21.09 9.84
N ARG A 285 4.17 20.53 9.64
CA ARG A 285 2.90 21.24 9.82
C ARG A 285 2.63 21.68 11.27
N GLY A 286 3.35 21.12 12.24
CA GLY A 286 3.21 21.40 13.67
C GLY A 286 2.28 20.43 14.40
N LEU A 287 1.92 19.28 13.80
CA LEU A 287 1.15 18.25 14.49
C LEU A 287 2.05 17.44 15.42
N ALA A 288 1.60 17.22 16.67
CA ALA A 288 2.29 16.30 17.56
C ALA A 288 2.14 14.87 17.03
N ILE A 289 3.25 14.13 16.97
CA ILE A 289 3.28 12.77 16.39
C ILE A 289 2.22 11.84 16.99
N ASP A 290 2.01 11.92 18.31
CA ASP A 290 1.09 11.05 19.03
C ASP A 290 -0.40 11.40 18.81
N ASP A 291 -0.71 12.55 18.20
CA ASP A 291 -2.09 12.96 17.87
C ASP A 291 -2.60 12.27 16.60
N PHE A 292 -1.72 11.88 15.67
CA PHE A 292 -2.10 11.32 14.38
C PHE A 292 -1.53 9.92 14.10
N ALA A 293 -0.31 9.61 14.56
CA ALA A 293 0.35 8.34 14.27
C ALA A 293 -0.48 7.09 14.66
N PRO A 294 -1.25 7.07 15.77
CA PRO A 294 -2.11 5.93 16.10
C PRO A 294 -3.18 5.59 15.07
N ARG A 295 -3.43 6.48 14.09
CA ARG A 295 -4.39 6.33 13.00
C ARG A 295 -3.77 6.11 11.63
N LEU A 296 -2.45 6.08 11.53
CA LEU A 296 -1.79 5.52 10.36
C LEU A 296 -2.05 4.02 10.28
N SER A 297 -2.16 3.51 9.06
CA SER A 297 -2.31 2.09 8.76
C SER A 297 -1.50 1.75 7.51
N PHE A 298 -1.33 0.46 7.25
CA PHE A 298 -0.48 -0.03 6.18
C PHE A 298 -1.19 -1.08 5.33
N PHE A 299 -0.72 -1.26 4.11
CA PHE A 299 -1.25 -2.24 3.17
C PHE A 299 -0.15 -2.92 2.37
N PHE A 300 0.03 -4.23 2.56
CA PHE A 300 1.06 -5.02 1.87
C PHE A 300 0.47 -6.08 0.95
N ASN A 301 1.25 -6.49 -0.03
CA ASN A 301 1.02 -7.68 -0.83
C ASN A 301 1.40 -8.95 -0.06
N SER A 302 0.82 -10.09 -0.44
CA SER A 302 1.30 -11.41 -0.08
C SER A 302 1.44 -12.25 -1.34
N HIS A 303 2.67 -12.33 -1.84
CA HIS A 303 3.06 -13.05 -3.05
C HIS A 303 3.27 -14.56 -2.84
N ASN A 304 3.58 -15.28 -3.94
CA ASN A 304 3.86 -16.72 -3.94
C ASN A 304 5.13 -17.14 -3.15
N GLU A 305 6.05 -16.23 -2.86
CA GLU A 305 7.26 -16.54 -2.08
C GLU A 305 6.94 -16.59 -0.58
N PHE A 306 6.28 -17.67 -0.17
CA PHE A 306 5.60 -17.82 1.12
C PHE A 306 6.39 -17.32 2.34
N PHE A 307 7.66 -17.71 2.47
CA PHE A 307 8.48 -17.34 3.63
C PHE A 307 8.96 -15.89 3.57
N GLU A 308 9.15 -15.33 2.37
CA GLU A 308 9.48 -13.92 2.23
C GLU A 308 8.34 -13.05 2.76
N GLU A 309 7.10 -13.37 2.39
CA GLU A 309 5.96 -12.52 2.70
C GLU A 309 5.68 -12.43 4.21
N LEU A 310 5.78 -13.56 4.94
CA LEU A 310 5.63 -13.52 6.39
C LEU A 310 6.82 -12.83 7.07
N CYS A 311 8.05 -13.02 6.59
CA CYS A 311 9.24 -12.37 7.15
C CYS A 311 9.21 -10.85 6.91
N LYS A 312 8.71 -10.43 5.75
CA LYS A 312 8.50 -9.02 5.38
C LYS A 312 7.59 -8.33 6.40
N LEU A 313 6.46 -8.94 6.74
CA LEU A 313 5.52 -8.39 7.73
C LEU A 313 6.12 -8.32 9.15
N ARG A 314 6.95 -9.30 9.54
CA ARG A 314 7.69 -9.29 10.82
C ARG A 314 8.73 -8.16 10.87
N ALA A 315 9.53 -8.03 9.81
CA ALA A 315 10.54 -6.99 9.66
C ALA A 315 9.89 -5.60 9.64
N ALA A 316 8.77 -5.45 8.92
CA ALA A 316 8.07 -4.18 8.81
C ALA A 316 7.63 -3.61 10.16
N ARG A 317 7.02 -4.44 11.01
CA ARG A 317 6.65 -4.05 12.38
C ARG A 317 7.87 -3.61 13.20
N ARG A 318 8.96 -4.37 13.10
CA ARG A 318 10.21 -4.10 13.83
C ARG A 318 10.81 -2.75 13.43
N ILE A 319 10.91 -2.50 12.13
CA ILE A 319 11.45 -1.25 11.58
C ILE A 319 10.54 -0.07 11.98
N TRP A 320 9.23 -0.19 11.73
CA TRP A 320 8.29 0.90 12.00
C TRP A 320 8.30 1.31 13.48
N ALA A 321 8.23 0.33 14.39
CA ALA A 321 8.24 0.60 15.82
C ALA A 321 9.52 1.35 16.26
N ARG A 322 10.69 0.89 15.80
CA ARG A 322 11.98 1.53 16.07
C ARG A 322 12.06 2.94 15.49
N VAL A 323 11.66 3.14 14.24
CA VAL A 323 11.64 4.47 13.61
C VAL A 323 10.73 5.44 14.37
N MET A 324 9.51 5.04 14.70
CA MET A 324 8.57 5.92 15.40
C MET A 324 9.08 6.33 16.79
N ARG A 325 9.69 5.39 17.53
CA ARG A 325 10.25 5.66 18.86
C ARG A 325 11.58 6.43 18.81
N ASP A 326 12.52 5.99 17.99
CA ASP A 326 13.92 6.41 18.06
C ASP A 326 14.23 7.55 17.09
N ARG A 327 13.70 7.51 15.86
CA ARG A 327 13.90 8.59 14.88
C ARG A 327 13.01 9.80 15.18
N TYR A 328 11.73 9.57 15.45
CA TYR A 328 10.73 10.64 15.63
C TYR A 328 10.32 10.89 17.09
N GLY A 329 10.78 10.07 18.04
CA GLY A 329 10.58 10.35 19.47
C GLY A 329 9.16 10.14 20.00
N ALA A 330 8.28 9.44 19.27
CA ALA A 330 6.90 9.17 19.69
C ALA A 330 6.86 8.50 21.07
N LYS A 331 5.94 8.94 21.94
CA LYS A 331 5.85 8.48 23.34
C LYS A 331 4.67 7.55 23.57
N ASN A 332 3.62 7.68 22.77
CA ASN A 332 2.47 6.80 22.83
C ASN A 332 2.80 5.46 22.15
N GLU A 333 2.65 4.37 22.88
CA GLU A 333 2.84 3.01 22.37
C GLU A 333 2.02 2.74 21.10
N ARG A 334 0.80 3.28 21.02
CA ARG A 334 -0.08 3.11 19.85
C ARG A 334 0.46 3.78 18.59
N SER A 335 1.35 4.76 18.72
CA SER A 335 2.02 5.40 17.60
C SER A 335 3.09 4.50 16.98
N TRP A 336 3.56 3.49 17.71
CA TRP A 336 4.54 2.52 17.23
C TRP A 336 3.88 1.33 16.52
N PHE A 337 2.55 1.22 16.58
CA PHE A 337 1.82 0.11 15.98
C PHE A 337 1.77 0.25 14.47
N MET A 338 2.17 -0.81 13.79
CA MET A 338 1.99 -0.97 12.35
C MET A 338 0.77 -1.87 12.09
N LYS A 339 -0.42 -1.27 12.05
CA LYS A 339 -1.66 -2.00 11.73
C LYS A 339 -1.72 -2.23 10.22
N THR A 340 -1.76 -3.49 9.80
CA THR A 340 -1.56 -3.85 8.40
C THR A 340 -2.73 -4.62 7.82
N HIS A 341 -3.29 -4.10 6.74
CA HIS A 341 -4.08 -4.87 5.78
C HIS A 341 -3.14 -5.62 4.83
N VAL A 342 -3.54 -6.80 4.39
CA VAL A 342 -2.82 -7.58 3.38
C VAL A 342 -3.79 -8.00 2.30
N GLN A 343 -3.33 -8.00 1.05
CA GLN A 343 -4.03 -8.59 -0.09
C GLN A 343 -3.11 -9.63 -0.72
N THR A 344 -3.69 -10.73 -1.15
CA THR A 344 -3.02 -11.75 -1.96
C THR A 344 -2.56 -11.14 -3.30
N ALA A 345 -1.65 -11.77 -4.03
CA ALA A 345 -1.02 -11.12 -5.18
C ALA A 345 -1.80 -11.36 -6.48
N GLY A 346 -2.50 -10.34 -6.99
CA GLY A 346 -3.22 -10.40 -8.25
C GLY A 346 -2.30 -10.71 -9.44
N CYS A 347 -1.13 -10.08 -9.51
CA CYS A 347 -0.13 -10.27 -10.57
C CYS A 347 0.43 -11.70 -10.65
N SER A 348 0.21 -12.50 -9.60
CA SER A 348 0.65 -13.89 -9.53
C SER A 348 -0.39 -14.90 -10.03
N LEU A 349 -1.62 -14.44 -10.29
CA LEU A 349 -2.74 -15.26 -10.75
C LEU A 349 -2.72 -15.37 -12.27
N THR A 350 -3.26 -16.46 -12.80
CA THR A 350 -3.15 -16.81 -14.22
C THR A 350 -4.51 -16.92 -14.89
N GLU A 351 -4.58 -16.49 -16.14
CA GLU A 351 -5.75 -16.70 -17.01
C GLU A 351 -5.93 -18.17 -17.35
N GLN A 352 -4.83 -18.85 -17.66
CA GLN A 352 -4.78 -20.29 -17.90
C GLN A 352 -4.97 -21.03 -16.58
N GLN A 353 -5.75 -22.11 -16.59
CA GLN A 353 -6.03 -22.94 -15.43
C GLN A 353 -6.45 -22.13 -14.20
N PRO A 354 -7.52 -21.31 -14.27
CA PRO A 354 -7.84 -20.34 -13.23
C PRO A 354 -8.20 -21.00 -11.88
N LEU A 355 -8.57 -22.29 -11.85
CA LEU A 355 -8.75 -23.02 -10.59
C LEU A 355 -7.45 -23.18 -9.78
N ASN A 356 -6.28 -23.12 -10.43
CA ASN A 356 -4.99 -23.09 -9.73
C ASN A 356 -4.86 -21.82 -8.86
N ASN A 357 -5.55 -20.73 -9.21
CA ASN A 357 -5.55 -19.49 -8.43
C ASN A 357 -6.14 -19.69 -7.03
N ILE A 358 -7.09 -20.63 -6.85
CA ILE A 358 -7.62 -20.97 -5.52
C ILE A 358 -6.49 -21.46 -4.60
N VAL A 359 -5.60 -22.31 -5.13
CA VAL A 359 -4.46 -22.86 -4.37
C VAL A 359 -3.41 -21.78 -4.10
N ARG A 360 -3.09 -20.95 -5.10
CA ARG A 360 -2.15 -19.81 -4.95
C ARG A 360 -2.62 -18.88 -3.83
N VAL A 361 -3.86 -18.41 -3.92
CA VAL A 361 -4.48 -17.51 -2.93
C VAL A 361 -4.52 -18.15 -1.54
N ALA A 362 -4.76 -19.46 -1.41
CA ALA A 362 -4.74 -20.14 -0.12
C ALA A 362 -3.36 -20.09 0.56
N TYR A 363 -2.26 -20.29 -0.18
CA TYR A 363 -0.91 -20.18 0.37
C TYR A 363 -0.52 -18.74 0.70
N GLN A 364 -0.90 -17.80 -0.16
CA GLN A 364 -0.69 -16.37 0.09
C GLN A 364 -1.45 -15.90 1.33
N ALA A 365 -2.72 -16.29 1.48
CA ALA A 365 -3.52 -16.00 2.66
C ALA A 365 -2.88 -16.58 3.94
N MET A 366 -2.35 -17.81 3.88
CA MET A 366 -1.64 -18.44 4.98
C MET A 366 -0.38 -17.64 5.37
N ALA A 367 0.41 -17.17 4.40
CA ALA A 367 1.58 -16.32 4.67
C ALA A 367 1.19 -15.00 5.35
N ALA A 368 0.13 -14.34 4.87
CA ALA A 368 -0.41 -13.11 5.46
C ALA A 368 -0.87 -13.31 6.92
N VAL A 369 -1.52 -14.43 7.22
CA VAL A 369 -1.98 -14.77 8.58
C VAL A 369 -0.81 -15.13 9.48
N LEU A 370 0.13 -15.98 9.05
CA LEU A 370 1.32 -16.30 9.83
C LEU A 370 2.21 -15.06 10.05
N GLY A 371 2.22 -14.14 9.09
CA GLY A 371 2.87 -12.84 9.21
C GLY A 371 2.16 -11.87 10.16
N GLY A 372 0.94 -12.15 10.61
CA GLY A 372 0.25 -11.39 11.66
C GLY A 372 -0.52 -10.15 11.18
N CYS A 373 -1.17 -10.19 10.00
CA CYS A 373 -2.01 -9.11 9.50
C CYS A 373 -3.25 -8.80 10.38
N GLN A 374 -3.79 -7.59 10.29
CA GLN A 374 -5.01 -7.17 11.01
C GLN A 374 -6.27 -7.27 10.14
N SER A 375 -6.11 -7.28 8.81
CA SER A 375 -7.18 -7.48 7.85
C SER A 375 -6.61 -8.13 6.59
N LEU A 376 -7.41 -8.96 5.92
CA LEU A 376 -7.00 -9.70 4.74
C LEU A 376 -8.06 -9.61 3.63
N HIS A 377 -7.60 -9.31 2.42
CA HIS A 377 -8.31 -9.54 1.18
C HIS A 377 -7.71 -10.78 0.52
N THR A 378 -8.59 -11.66 0.03
CA THR A 378 -8.22 -12.79 -0.81
C THR A 378 -8.83 -12.56 -2.17
N ASP A 379 -7.98 -12.54 -3.20
CA ASP A 379 -8.38 -12.38 -4.58
C ASP A 379 -9.22 -13.58 -5.02
N SER A 380 -9.94 -13.40 -6.11
CA SER A 380 -10.83 -14.42 -6.64
C SER A 380 -10.15 -15.18 -7.77
N MET A 381 -10.63 -16.40 -8.05
CA MET A 381 -10.03 -17.24 -9.09
C MET A 381 -10.11 -16.63 -10.50
N ASP A 382 -11.02 -15.69 -10.71
CA ASP A 382 -11.33 -14.97 -11.96
C ASP A 382 -10.57 -13.63 -12.12
N GLU A 383 -9.60 -13.31 -11.25
CA GLU A 383 -8.88 -12.03 -11.19
C GLU A 383 -8.37 -11.52 -12.55
N THR A 384 -7.78 -12.38 -13.37
CA THR A 384 -7.19 -12.00 -14.67
C THR A 384 -8.23 -11.80 -15.78
N LEU A 385 -9.48 -12.21 -15.55
CA LEU A 385 -10.56 -12.20 -16.56
C LEU A 385 -11.56 -11.07 -16.36
N GLY A 386 -11.75 -10.62 -15.13
CA GLY A 386 -12.68 -9.55 -14.80
C GLY A 386 -12.93 -9.44 -13.30
N LEU A 387 -13.86 -8.57 -12.93
CA LEU A 387 -14.23 -8.40 -11.52
C LEU A 387 -14.94 -9.65 -10.98
N PRO A 388 -14.84 -9.95 -9.67
CA PRO A 388 -15.31 -11.21 -9.12
C PRO A 388 -16.82 -11.45 -9.26
N THR A 389 -17.16 -12.61 -9.79
CA THR A 389 -18.51 -13.18 -9.69
C THR A 389 -18.89 -13.49 -8.23
N GLU A 390 -20.18 -13.75 -7.96
CA GLU A 390 -20.61 -14.16 -6.61
C GLU A 390 -19.99 -15.49 -6.18
N GLN A 391 -19.84 -16.44 -7.10
CA GLN A 391 -19.20 -17.72 -6.82
C GLN A 391 -17.73 -17.51 -6.47
N ALA A 392 -16.99 -16.76 -7.28
CA ALA A 392 -15.56 -16.57 -7.09
C ALA A 392 -15.25 -15.82 -5.78
N VAL A 393 -15.98 -14.74 -5.47
CA VAL A 393 -15.81 -14.01 -4.20
C VAL A 393 -16.23 -14.84 -2.99
N THR A 394 -17.18 -15.77 -3.14
CA THR A 394 -17.56 -16.72 -2.07
C THR A 394 -16.42 -17.67 -1.78
N VAL A 395 -15.78 -18.24 -2.80
CA VAL A 395 -14.62 -19.12 -2.63
C VAL A 395 -13.49 -18.38 -1.93
N ALA A 396 -13.18 -17.16 -2.36
CA ALA A 396 -12.18 -16.31 -1.71
C ALA A 396 -12.48 -16.08 -0.21
N LEU A 397 -13.72 -15.73 0.14
CA LEU A 397 -14.13 -15.59 1.54
C LEU A 397 -14.01 -16.92 2.32
N ARG A 398 -14.37 -18.05 1.72
CA ARG A 398 -14.27 -19.38 2.33
C ARG A 398 -12.81 -19.77 2.58
N THR A 399 -11.87 -19.38 1.73
CA THR A 399 -10.43 -19.56 1.97
C THR A 399 -10.01 -18.97 3.32
N GLN A 400 -10.44 -17.75 3.64
CA GLN A 400 -10.14 -17.13 4.94
C GLN A 400 -10.85 -17.82 6.11
N GLN A 401 -12.09 -18.27 5.92
CA GLN A 401 -12.87 -18.94 6.97
C GLN A 401 -12.30 -20.32 7.31
N ILE A 402 -11.93 -21.12 6.31
CA ILE A 402 -11.25 -22.41 6.49
C ILE A 402 -9.91 -22.17 7.22
N LEU A 403 -9.15 -21.17 6.78
CA LEU A 403 -7.90 -20.78 7.43
C LEU A 403 -8.10 -20.45 8.91
N ALA A 404 -9.10 -19.64 9.24
CA ALA A 404 -9.39 -19.21 10.61
C ALA A 404 -9.90 -20.34 11.52
N HIS A 405 -10.72 -21.25 11.00
CA HIS A 405 -11.52 -22.16 11.82
C HIS A 405 -11.07 -23.63 11.76
N GLU A 406 -10.37 -24.06 10.70
CA GLU A 406 -10.04 -25.48 10.50
C GLU A 406 -8.54 -25.79 10.62
N THR A 407 -7.66 -24.85 10.24
CA THR A 407 -6.21 -25.12 10.17
C THR A 407 -5.50 -25.12 11.53
N GLY A 408 -6.08 -24.45 12.54
CA GLY A 408 -5.45 -24.25 13.85
C GLY A 408 -4.38 -23.15 13.91
N VAL A 409 -4.13 -22.42 12.81
CA VAL A 409 -3.12 -21.35 12.73
C VAL A 409 -3.32 -20.23 13.77
N THR A 410 -4.54 -20.04 14.24
CA THR A 410 -4.93 -19.02 15.22
C THR A 410 -4.61 -19.40 16.67
N ARG A 411 -4.17 -20.64 16.93
CA ARG A 411 -3.95 -21.16 18.29
C ARG A 411 -2.67 -20.65 18.94
N VAL A 412 -1.67 -20.22 18.19
CA VAL A 412 -0.37 -19.77 18.72
C VAL A 412 0.02 -18.46 18.05
N VAL A 413 0.55 -17.52 18.83
CA VAL A 413 1.01 -16.23 18.31
C VAL A 413 2.44 -16.38 17.77
N ASP A 414 2.68 -15.90 16.55
CA ASP A 414 3.98 -16.01 15.84
C ASP A 414 4.59 -17.42 15.99
N PRO A 415 3.90 -18.47 15.51
CA PRO A 415 4.31 -19.86 15.72
C PRO A 415 5.65 -20.22 15.08
N LEU A 416 6.14 -19.38 14.16
CA LEU A 416 7.41 -19.54 13.46
C LEU A 416 8.59 -18.82 14.15
N GLY A 417 8.31 -18.01 15.18
CA GLY A 417 9.34 -17.28 15.92
C GLY A 417 10.34 -18.21 16.60
N GLY A 418 11.62 -17.92 16.42
CA GLY A 418 12.76 -18.73 16.88
C GLY A 418 13.28 -19.73 15.84
N SER A 419 12.60 -19.91 14.69
CA SER A 419 13.15 -20.69 13.58
C SER A 419 14.37 -19.99 12.98
N TRP A 420 15.48 -20.71 12.86
CA TRP A 420 16.76 -20.17 12.35
C TRP A 420 16.62 -19.54 10.96
N PHE A 421 15.86 -20.18 10.07
CA PHE A 421 15.60 -19.65 8.73
C PHE A 421 14.75 -18.38 8.77
N ILE A 422 13.65 -18.40 9.54
CA ILE A 422 12.68 -17.29 9.61
C ILE A 422 13.33 -16.06 10.23
N GLU A 423 14.13 -16.25 11.28
CA GLU A 423 14.87 -15.16 11.91
C GLU A 423 15.97 -14.61 11.00
N GLN A 424 16.74 -15.47 10.32
CA GLN A 424 17.75 -15.03 9.35
C GLN A 424 17.14 -14.26 8.18
N LEU A 425 16.03 -14.74 7.62
CA LEU A 425 15.36 -14.09 6.51
C LEU A 425 14.72 -12.76 6.95
N THR A 426 14.13 -12.70 8.15
CA THR A 426 13.59 -11.45 8.72
C THR A 426 14.70 -10.41 8.94
N ASP A 427 15.84 -10.82 9.49
CA ASP A 427 17.00 -9.93 9.69
C ASP A 427 17.61 -9.47 8.36
N THR A 428 17.59 -10.33 7.33
CA THR A 428 18.04 -9.98 5.97
C THR A 428 17.12 -8.96 5.33
N MET A 429 15.81 -9.14 5.43
CA MET A 429 14.82 -8.18 4.93
C MET A 429 14.90 -6.83 5.64
N GLU A 430 15.09 -6.84 6.97
CA GLU A 430 15.31 -5.59 7.70
C GLU A 430 16.54 -4.85 7.17
N ARG A 431 17.67 -5.55 7.05
CA ARG A 431 18.92 -4.95 6.57
C ARG A 431 18.78 -4.36 5.16
N GLU A 432 18.20 -5.10 4.22
CA GLU A 432 18.01 -4.60 2.85
C GLU A 432 17.05 -3.42 2.81
N ALA A 433 15.93 -3.48 3.54
CA ALA A 433 14.99 -2.38 3.58
C ALA A 433 15.61 -1.12 4.19
N LEU A 434 16.37 -1.26 5.27
CA LEU A 434 17.08 -0.16 5.91
C LEU A 434 18.13 0.46 4.97
N ASN A 435 18.82 -0.34 4.17
CA ASN A 435 19.76 0.16 3.15
C ASN A 435 19.06 1.03 2.10
N PHE A 436 17.92 0.58 1.57
CA PHE A 436 17.11 1.37 0.63
C PHE A 436 16.56 2.64 1.29
N ILE A 437 16.05 2.55 2.52
CA ILE A 437 15.59 3.72 3.29
C ILE A 437 16.71 4.73 3.44
N HIS A 438 17.93 4.27 3.75
CA HIS A 438 19.09 5.13 3.87
C HIS A 438 19.49 5.75 2.52
N GLU A 439 19.46 5.00 1.42
CA GLU A 439 19.72 5.52 0.08
C GLU A 439 18.72 6.63 -0.28
N ILE A 440 17.42 6.41 -0.04
CA ILE A 440 16.37 7.41 -0.27
C ILE A 440 16.61 8.64 0.60
N ASP A 441 16.92 8.43 1.88
CA ASP A 441 17.26 9.49 2.83
C ASP A 441 18.45 10.35 2.37
N GLN A 442 19.38 9.83 1.56
CA GLN A 442 20.49 10.60 0.99
C GLN A 442 20.05 11.47 -0.20
N MET A 443 18.88 11.23 -0.77
CA MET A 443 18.33 12.02 -1.87
C MET A 443 17.69 13.34 -1.42
N GLY A 444 17.30 13.42 -0.15
CA GLY A 444 16.63 14.60 0.42
C GLY A 444 17.56 15.80 0.68
N ALA A 445 16.96 16.97 0.76
CA ALA A 445 17.63 18.24 1.07
C ALA A 445 17.43 18.61 2.54
N TYR A 446 18.33 18.17 3.42
CA TYR A 446 18.27 18.48 4.85
C TYR A 446 19.19 19.67 5.18
N ALA A 447 18.75 20.55 6.09
CA ALA A 447 19.50 21.77 6.43
C ALA A 447 20.88 21.47 7.05
N ASP A 448 21.01 20.35 7.77
CA ASP A 448 22.23 19.95 8.48
C ASP A 448 23.05 18.86 7.74
N TRP A 449 22.73 18.55 6.48
CA TRP A 449 23.32 17.41 5.77
C TRP A 449 24.54 17.77 4.91
N ASN A 450 25.63 17.03 5.13
CA ASN A 450 26.83 17.07 4.29
C ASN A 450 27.01 15.71 3.57
N PRO A 451 26.78 15.63 2.24
CA PRO A 451 26.89 14.40 1.46
C PRO A 451 28.26 13.72 1.54
N SER A 452 29.33 14.49 1.78
CA SER A 452 30.72 13.97 1.81
C SER A 452 31.04 13.11 3.03
N ARG A 453 30.17 13.06 4.06
CA ARG A 453 30.33 12.21 5.25
C ARG A 453 29.53 10.90 5.19
N ALA A 454 28.75 10.64 4.14
CA ALA A 454 27.75 9.56 4.10
C ALA A 454 28.26 8.22 3.51
N LYS A 455 29.57 8.03 3.33
CA LYS A 455 30.16 6.76 2.86
C LYS A 455 31.06 6.12 3.91
N ALA A 456 30.44 5.70 5.00
CA ALA A 456 30.89 4.63 5.90
C ALA A 456 29.69 4.29 6.80
N GLU A 457 29.48 3.03 7.16
CA GLU A 457 28.52 2.56 8.20
C GLU A 457 27.10 2.09 7.78
N ALA A 458 26.83 1.72 6.52
CA ALA A 458 25.55 1.04 6.17
C ALA A 458 25.50 -0.46 6.56
N ASN A 459 26.64 -1.07 6.89
CA ASN A 459 26.72 -2.47 7.35
C ASN A 459 27.05 -2.58 8.85
N ALA A 460 26.59 -1.62 9.66
CA ALA A 460 26.84 -1.63 11.09
C ALA A 460 26.09 -2.80 11.76
N GLU A 461 26.83 -3.70 12.40
CA GLU A 461 26.28 -4.58 13.42
C GLU A 461 26.44 -3.86 14.77
N PRO A 462 25.40 -3.74 15.61
CA PRO A 462 24.04 -4.31 15.48
C PRO A 462 23.11 -3.58 14.49
N LEU A 463 22.19 -4.31 13.82
CA LEU A 463 21.12 -3.72 12.97
C LEU A 463 20.30 -2.61 13.67
N ALA A 464 20.14 -2.72 14.99
CA ALA A 464 19.45 -1.72 15.80
C ALA A 464 20.10 -0.32 15.77
N ASN A 465 21.37 -0.23 15.33
CA ASN A 465 22.14 1.01 15.25
C ASN A 465 22.20 1.57 13.81
N HIS A 466 21.47 0.98 12.86
CA HIS A 466 21.51 1.42 11.47
C HIS A 466 21.17 2.92 11.33
N PRO A 467 21.87 3.69 10.46
CA PRO A 467 21.66 5.13 10.31
C PRO A 467 20.22 5.58 10.02
N ALA A 468 19.41 4.72 9.41
CA ALA A 468 18.00 4.98 9.13
C ALA A 468 17.14 5.17 10.41
N TYR A 469 17.57 4.65 11.56
CA TYR A 469 16.91 4.82 12.86
C TYR A 469 17.34 6.10 13.60
N GLN A 470 18.40 6.77 13.14
CA GLN A 470 18.92 7.94 13.82
C GLN A 470 17.92 9.11 13.76
N SER A 471 17.82 9.85 14.87
CA SER A 471 16.96 11.02 14.96
C SER A 471 17.32 12.06 13.90
N ARG A 472 16.30 12.60 13.23
CA ARG A 472 16.43 13.68 12.26
C ARG A 472 15.67 14.90 12.73
N ARG A 473 16.29 16.07 12.61
CA ARG A 473 15.72 17.35 13.05
C ARG A 473 14.97 18.11 11.96
N THR A 474 15.20 17.78 10.70
CA THR A 474 14.60 18.49 9.55
C THR A 474 13.99 17.51 8.56
N PHE A 475 13.03 18.00 7.78
CA PHE A 475 12.40 17.25 6.70
C PHE A 475 13.15 17.47 5.38
N GLY A 476 13.66 16.40 4.79
CA GLY A 476 14.44 16.47 3.55
C GLY A 476 13.63 16.31 2.27
N LYS A 477 12.30 16.06 2.36
CA LYS A 477 11.42 15.75 1.21
C LYS A 477 11.97 14.64 0.33
N SER A 478 12.47 13.57 0.95
CA SER A 478 13.37 12.62 0.29
C SER A 478 12.63 11.74 -0.72
N VAL A 479 11.41 11.34 -0.39
CA VAL A 479 10.58 10.56 -1.32
C VAL A 479 10.20 11.40 -2.53
N VAL A 480 9.77 12.65 -2.32
CA VAL A 480 9.45 13.56 -3.42
C VAL A 480 10.67 13.79 -4.33
N SER A 481 11.87 13.96 -3.75
CA SER A 481 13.12 14.04 -4.53
C SER A 481 13.39 12.75 -5.32
N GLY A 482 13.18 11.58 -4.70
CA GLY A 482 13.34 10.28 -5.37
C GLY A 482 12.35 10.08 -6.52
N ILE A 483 11.10 10.54 -6.37
CA ILE A 483 10.08 10.55 -7.43
C ILE A 483 10.56 11.41 -8.61
N ASN A 484 10.99 12.65 -8.34
CA ASN A 484 11.46 13.57 -9.38
C ASN A 484 12.72 13.05 -10.10
N LYS A 485 13.55 12.23 -9.44
CA LYS A 485 14.71 11.54 -10.05
C LYS A 485 14.35 10.24 -10.76
N GLY A 486 13.07 9.84 -10.75
CA GLY A 486 12.61 8.56 -11.31
C GLY A 486 13.19 7.33 -10.62
N TYR A 487 13.68 7.45 -9.38
CA TYR A 487 14.40 6.38 -8.67
C TYR A 487 13.51 5.14 -8.46
N PHE A 488 12.32 5.34 -7.89
CA PHE A 488 11.40 4.26 -7.54
C PHE A 488 10.96 3.47 -8.76
N ARG A 489 10.44 4.14 -9.79
CA ARG A 489 10.03 3.51 -11.06
C ARG A 489 11.16 2.70 -11.70
N ARG A 490 12.39 3.23 -11.70
CA ARG A 490 13.55 2.55 -12.27
C ARG A 490 13.89 1.29 -11.48
N LYS A 491 13.90 1.35 -10.14
CA LYS A 491 14.17 0.20 -9.27
C LYS A 491 13.12 -0.91 -9.39
N ILE A 492 11.85 -0.52 -9.52
CA ILE A 492 10.73 -1.44 -9.73
C ILE A 492 10.84 -2.10 -11.11
N ALA A 493 11.10 -1.30 -12.17
CA ALA A 493 11.25 -1.82 -13.53
C ALA A 493 12.46 -2.76 -13.68
N GLU A 494 13.59 -2.46 -13.03
CA GLU A 494 14.78 -3.34 -12.99
C GLU A 494 14.43 -4.72 -12.39
N ALA A 495 13.67 -4.75 -11.28
CA ALA A 495 13.25 -6.00 -10.64
C ALA A 495 12.21 -6.77 -11.48
N SER A 496 11.23 -6.06 -12.05
CA SER A 496 10.23 -6.64 -12.94
C SER A 496 10.86 -7.26 -14.19
N TYR A 497 11.85 -6.59 -14.77
CA TYR A 497 12.56 -7.07 -15.96
C TYR A 497 13.33 -8.37 -15.66
N ARG A 498 14.06 -8.42 -14.53
CA ARG A 498 14.73 -9.66 -14.08
C ARG A 498 13.74 -10.82 -13.93
N PHE A 499 12.59 -10.58 -13.30
CA PHE A 499 11.57 -11.60 -13.13
C PHE A 499 11.05 -12.13 -14.48
N SER A 500 10.87 -11.26 -15.48
CA SER A 500 10.49 -11.67 -16.84
C SER A 500 11.56 -12.56 -17.47
N GLU A 501 12.83 -12.16 -17.39
CA GLU A 501 13.96 -12.95 -17.92
C GLU A 501 14.03 -14.34 -17.27
N GLU A 502 13.83 -14.44 -15.95
CA GLU A 502 13.78 -15.72 -15.24
C GLU A 502 12.62 -16.62 -15.71
N CYS A 503 11.44 -16.03 -15.98
CA CYS A 503 10.28 -16.77 -16.48
C CYS A 503 10.47 -17.24 -17.92
N GLU A 504 11.07 -16.41 -18.77
CA GLU A 504 11.35 -16.71 -20.18
C GLU A 504 12.46 -17.75 -20.35
N ALA A 505 13.49 -17.69 -19.49
CA ALA A 505 14.57 -18.66 -19.45
C ALA A 505 14.12 -20.04 -18.93
N GLY A 506 12.97 -20.11 -18.25
CA GLY A 506 12.48 -21.32 -17.59
C GLY A 506 13.13 -21.58 -16.23
N ASP A 507 13.95 -20.65 -15.74
CA ASP A 507 14.53 -20.66 -14.39
C ASP A 507 13.44 -20.51 -13.32
N ARG A 508 12.33 -19.84 -13.68
CA ARG A 508 11.14 -19.68 -12.84
C ARG A 508 9.91 -20.29 -13.48
N ILE A 509 9.31 -21.25 -12.78
CA ILE A 509 8.14 -21.98 -13.28
C ILE A 509 6.83 -21.30 -12.86
N ILE A 510 5.95 -21.09 -13.82
CA ILE A 510 4.55 -20.69 -13.65
C ILE A 510 3.67 -21.83 -14.17
N VAL A 511 3.09 -22.58 -13.24
CA VAL A 511 2.21 -23.73 -13.53
C VAL A 511 0.99 -23.30 -14.35
N GLY A 512 0.74 -24.00 -15.46
CA GLY A 512 -0.33 -23.70 -16.41
C GLY A 512 0.07 -22.70 -17.50
N VAL A 513 1.24 -22.06 -17.39
CA VAL A 513 1.72 -21.04 -18.33
C VAL A 513 2.97 -21.51 -19.07
N ASN A 514 4.14 -21.53 -18.41
CA ASN A 514 5.40 -21.97 -19.03
C ASN A 514 5.77 -23.42 -18.72
N ALA A 515 5.06 -24.06 -17.79
CA ALA A 515 5.13 -25.50 -17.55
C ALA A 515 3.77 -26.06 -17.14
N TYR A 516 3.55 -27.36 -17.40
CA TYR A 516 2.27 -28.05 -17.11
C TYR A 516 1.05 -27.39 -17.79
N ALA A 517 1.25 -26.76 -18.94
CA ALA A 517 0.18 -26.21 -19.75
C ALA A 517 -0.72 -27.34 -20.30
N ASP A 518 -2.03 -27.08 -20.37
CA ASP A 518 -3.00 -27.99 -20.97
C ASP A 518 -3.66 -27.31 -22.18
N SER A 519 -3.37 -27.81 -23.39
CA SER A 519 -3.92 -27.27 -24.63
C SER A 519 -5.40 -27.61 -24.86
N THR A 520 -5.98 -28.48 -24.03
CA THR A 520 -7.37 -28.94 -24.12
C THR A 520 -8.27 -28.31 -23.07
N GLU A 521 -7.75 -27.36 -22.29
CA GLU A 521 -8.51 -26.69 -21.24
C GLU A 521 -9.69 -25.89 -21.81
N GLU A 522 -10.90 -26.26 -21.38
CA GLU A 522 -12.10 -25.44 -21.56
C GLU A 522 -12.20 -24.46 -20.38
N ARG A 523 -12.32 -23.15 -20.67
CA ARG A 523 -12.43 -22.09 -19.65
C ARG A 523 -13.73 -22.26 -18.84
N PRO A 524 -13.71 -22.76 -17.60
CA PRO A 524 -14.92 -23.27 -16.96
C PRO A 524 -15.60 -22.27 -16.03
N ILE A 525 -15.18 -21.00 -16.03
CA ILE A 525 -15.63 -19.99 -15.08
C ILE A 525 -16.41 -18.87 -15.75
N ASP A 526 -17.50 -18.47 -15.10
CA ASP A 526 -18.30 -17.31 -15.50
C ASP A 526 -17.54 -16.01 -15.23
N ILE A 527 -17.75 -15.01 -16.09
CA ILE A 527 -17.12 -13.69 -15.97
C ILE A 527 -18.21 -12.64 -15.75
N LEU A 528 -18.04 -11.79 -14.74
CA LEU A 528 -18.92 -10.66 -14.51
C LEU A 528 -18.78 -9.64 -15.66
N LYS A 529 -19.91 -9.29 -16.28
CA LYS A 529 -19.96 -8.27 -17.34
C LYS A 529 -20.72 -7.04 -16.85
N ILE A 530 -20.12 -5.87 -17.01
CA ILE A 530 -20.75 -4.59 -16.69
C ILE A 530 -21.43 -4.02 -17.93
N SER A 531 -22.75 -3.80 -17.83
CA SER A 531 -23.57 -3.24 -18.89
C SER A 531 -23.12 -1.81 -19.25
N GLU A 532 -23.09 -1.51 -20.55
CA GLU A 532 -22.86 -0.14 -21.05
C GLU A 532 -23.97 0.84 -20.62
N GLN A 533 -25.14 0.33 -20.23
CA GLN A 533 -26.23 1.15 -19.70
C GLN A 533 -25.83 1.89 -18.41
N VAL A 534 -24.88 1.35 -17.64
CA VAL A 534 -24.39 2.01 -16.41
C VAL A 534 -23.88 3.42 -16.72
N GLU A 535 -23.08 3.57 -17.78
CA GLU A 535 -22.52 4.86 -18.19
C GLU A 535 -23.63 5.84 -18.58
N THR A 536 -24.57 5.37 -19.42
CA THR A 536 -25.68 6.21 -19.89
C THR A 536 -26.54 6.69 -18.72
N GLU A 537 -26.92 5.78 -17.82
CA GLU A 537 -27.74 6.09 -16.66
C GLU A 537 -27.01 6.97 -15.63
N GLN A 538 -25.69 6.81 -15.47
CA GLN A 538 -24.89 7.67 -14.60
C GLN A 538 -24.83 9.11 -15.16
N CYS A 539 -24.55 9.27 -16.46
CA CYS A 539 -24.52 10.57 -17.13
C CYS A 539 -25.89 11.27 -17.11
N GLU A 540 -26.99 10.55 -17.35
CA GLU A 540 -28.35 11.10 -17.25
C GLU A 540 -28.67 11.59 -15.83
N ARG A 541 -28.30 10.81 -14.81
CA ARG A 541 -28.47 11.20 -13.41
C ARG A 541 -27.64 12.42 -13.05
N LEU A 542 -26.39 12.48 -13.49
CA LEU A 542 -25.50 13.61 -13.29
C LEU A 542 -26.05 14.89 -13.95
N ALA A 543 -26.54 14.80 -15.19
CA ALA A 543 -27.15 15.93 -15.88
C ALA A 543 -28.40 16.44 -15.14
N ALA A 544 -29.25 15.53 -14.67
CA ALA A 544 -30.41 15.88 -13.84
C ALA A 544 -30.00 16.53 -12.51
N PHE A 545 -28.91 16.06 -11.89
CA PHE A 545 -28.34 16.62 -10.65
C PHE A 545 -27.86 18.05 -10.86
N LYS A 546 -27.03 18.28 -11.89
CA LYS A 546 -26.52 19.61 -12.25
C LYS A 546 -27.65 20.60 -12.54
N LYS A 547 -28.79 20.15 -13.09
CA LYS A 547 -29.96 20.98 -13.41
C LYS A 547 -30.78 21.45 -12.20
N ARG A 548 -30.85 20.65 -11.11
CA ARG A 548 -31.73 20.95 -9.96
C ARG A 548 -31.07 21.72 -8.82
N ARG A 549 -29.74 21.73 -8.75
CA ARG A 549 -28.97 22.36 -7.66
C ARG A 549 -28.97 23.88 -7.75
N ASP A 550 -28.65 24.55 -6.64
CA ASP A 550 -28.48 26.00 -6.59
C ASP A 550 -27.10 26.39 -7.16
N ALA A 551 -27.10 26.92 -8.38
CA ALA A 551 -25.89 27.33 -9.07
C ALA A 551 -25.10 28.46 -8.35
N SER A 552 -25.78 29.34 -7.60
CA SER A 552 -25.11 30.40 -6.86
C SER A 552 -24.36 29.85 -5.65
N GLN A 553 -24.94 28.87 -4.95
CA GLN A 553 -24.27 28.20 -3.84
C GLN A 553 -23.07 27.38 -4.32
N VAL A 554 -23.22 26.62 -5.41
CA VAL A 554 -22.13 25.85 -6.03
C VAL A 554 -20.96 26.78 -6.39
N ALA A 555 -21.21 27.90 -7.07
CA ALA A 555 -20.17 28.84 -7.46
C ALA A 555 -19.38 29.36 -6.24
N LYS A 556 -20.08 29.79 -5.19
CA LYS A 556 -19.46 30.27 -3.94
C LYS A 556 -18.64 29.19 -3.24
N ALA A 557 -19.12 27.95 -3.21
CA ALA A 557 -18.39 26.84 -2.60
C ALA A 557 -17.10 26.51 -3.36
N LEU A 558 -17.16 26.50 -4.70
CA LEU A 558 -15.96 26.30 -5.54
C LEU A 558 -14.94 27.44 -5.38
N ASP A 559 -15.39 28.68 -5.25
CA ASP A 559 -14.51 29.83 -4.99
C ASP A 559 -13.85 29.73 -3.60
N ASN A 560 -14.58 29.27 -2.58
CA ASN A 560 -13.99 28.97 -1.27
C ASN A 560 -12.92 27.87 -1.37
N ILE A 561 -13.12 26.81 -2.16
CA ILE A 561 -12.12 25.75 -2.38
C ILE A 561 -10.86 26.34 -3.04
N ARG A 562 -11.02 27.18 -4.07
CA ARG A 562 -9.90 27.89 -4.72
C ARG A 562 -9.14 28.78 -3.73
N ASP A 563 -9.86 29.52 -2.90
CA ASP A 563 -9.26 30.43 -1.92
C ASP A 563 -8.40 29.71 -0.91
N VAL A 564 -8.94 28.65 -0.30
CA VAL A 564 -8.22 27.86 0.70
C VAL A 564 -7.02 27.15 0.05
N SER A 565 -7.16 26.70 -1.19
CA SER A 565 -6.05 26.10 -1.95
C SER A 565 -4.94 27.10 -2.26
N GLN A 566 -5.26 28.38 -2.42
CA GLN A 566 -4.29 29.48 -2.56
C GLN A 566 -3.73 29.98 -1.22
N GLY A 567 -4.12 29.35 -0.10
CA GLY A 567 -3.68 29.73 1.24
C GLY A 567 -4.40 30.95 1.81
N ARG A 568 -5.59 31.29 1.28
CA ARG A 568 -6.43 32.39 1.76
C ARG A 568 -7.61 31.85 2.57
N PRO A 569 -8.15 32.60 3.55
CA PRO A 569 -9.37 32.19 4.22
C PRO A 569 -10.56 32.16 3.23
N PRO A 570 -11.59 31.32 3.47
CA PRO A 570 -12.80 31.34 2.67
C PRO A 570 -13.44 32.73 2.64
N ARG A 571 -13.81 33.22 1.46
CA ARG A 571 -14.41 34.56 1.29
C ARG A 571 -15.93 34.58 1.43
N HIS A 572 -16.59 33.43 1.27
CA HIS A 572 -18.04 33.31 1.42
C HIS A 572 -18.40 32.54 2.70
N MET A 573 -19.20 33.16 3.58
CA MET A 573 -19.81 32.46 4.71
C MET A 573 -21.08 31.75 4.24
N LEU A 574 -21.00 30.45 3.95
CA LEU A 574 -22.16 29.64 3.60
C LEU A 574 -22.89 29.10 4.84
N GLY A 575 -22.15 28.85 5.94
CA GLY A 575 -22.72 28.50 7.24
C GLY A 575 -23.40 27.13 7.30
N VAL A 576 -23.20 26.30 6.27
CA VAL A 576 -23.78 24.95 6.16
C VAL A 576 -23.00 23.92 6.95
N LEU A 577 -21.68 24.11 7.08
CA LEU A 577 -20.83 23.33 7.96
C LEU A 577 -20.57 24.09 9.26
N LYS A 578 -20.89 23.46 10.39
CA LYS A 578 -20.55 23.97 11.73
C LYS A 578 -19.67 22.95 12.42
N LEU A 579 -18.37 23.22 12.45
CA LEU A 579 -17.45 22.41 13.25
C LEU A 579 -17.67 22.72 14.73
N GLY A 580 -17.73 21.66 15.54
CA GLY A 580 -17.86 21.77 16.99
C GLY A 580 -16.61 22.37 17.66
N PRO A 581 -16.64 22.59 18.98
CA PRO A 581 -15.48 23.09 19.71
C PRO A 581 -14.30 22.10 19.59
N GLY A 582 -13.13 22.60 19.21
CA GLY A 582 -11.91 21.80 19.04
C GLY A 582 -10.70 22.66 18.66
N PRO A 583 -9.48 22.07 18.61
CA PRO A 583 -8.29 22.78 18.18
C PRO A 583 -8.46 23.33 16.76
N SER A 584 -8.12 24.61 16.55
CA SER A 584 -8.30 25.29 15.26
C SER A 584 -7.44 24.65 14.18
N LEU A 585 -8.07 24.11 13.12
CA LEU A 585 -7.38 23.59 11.94
C LEU A 585 -6.42 24.65 11.40
N HIS A 586 -5.35 24.23 10.75
CA HIS A 586 -4.52 25.18 10.03
C HIS A 586 -5.39 25.96 9.04
N ALA A 587 -5.12 27.26 8.93
CA ALA A 587 -5.94 28.22 8.17
C ALA A 587 -6.16 27.88 6.68
N THR A 588 -5.40 26.92 6.16
CA THR A 588 -5.36 26.50 4.76
C THR A 588 -5.72 25.03 4.55
N ASN A 589 -6.26 24.39 5.59
CA ASN A 589 -6.77 23.02 5.50
C ASN A 589 -8.02 23.01 4.59
N VAL A 590 -7.99 22.23 3.51
CA VAL A 590 -9.07 22.23 2.50
C VAL A 590 -10.32 21.44 2.90
N MET A 591 -10.21 20.52 3.86
CA MET A 591 -11.31 19.59 4.18
C MET A 591 -12.63 20.29 4.56
N PRO A 592 -12.65 21.37 5.37
CA PRO A 592 -13.89 22.10 5.63
C PRO A 592 -14.57 22.63 4.35
N ALA A 593 -13.80 23.19 3.42
CA ALA A 593 -14.32 23.72 2.16
C ALA A 593 -14.81 22.60 1.23
N LEU A 594 -14.15 21.43 1.23
CA LEU A 594 -14.60 20.27 0.46
C LEU A 594 -15.90 19.67 1.01
N VAL A 595 -16.04 19.55 2.33
CA VAL A 595 -17.28 19.06 2.96
C VAL A 595 -18.43 20.03 2.68
N GLU A 596 -18.17 21.33 2.79
CA GLU A 596 -19.13 22.37 2.43
C GLU A 596 -19.50 22.31 0.94
N GLY A 597 -18.54 22.10 0.04
CA GLY A 597 -18.79 21.88 -1.38
C GLY A 597 -19.71 20.69 -1.67
N ALA A 598 -19.47 19.56 -1.01
CA ALA A 598 -20.35 18.39 -1.13
C ALA A 598 -21.78 18.68 -0.63
N LEU A 599 -21.93 19.41 0.48
CA LEU A 599 -23.23 19.84 1.01
C LEU A 599 -23.95 20.83 0.08
N CYS A 600 -23.18 21.64 -0.67
CA CYS A 600 -23.68 22.56 -1.69
C CYS A 600 -23.87 21.92 -3.06
N ASN A 601 -23.80 20.59 -3.17
CA ASN A 601 -24.01 19.84 -4.41
C ASN A 601 -22.99 20.17 -5.53
N CYS A 602 -21.75 20.48 -5.15
CA CYS A 602 -20.62 20.41 -6.08
C CYS A 602 -20.35 18.95 -6.47
N THR A 603 -19.97 18.70 -7.72
CA THR A 603 -19.56 17.36 -8.17
C THR A 603 -18.10 17.07 -7.79
N LEU A 604 -17.69 15.80 -7.94
CA LEU A 604 -16.32 15.35 -7.77
C LEU A 604 -15.39 16.13 -8.70
N GLY A 605 -15.69 16.12 -9.99
CA GLY A 605 -14.90 16.77 -11.02
C GLY A 605 -14.78 18.28 -10.80
N GLU A 606 -15.85 18.95 -10.35
CA GLU A 606 -15.83 20.38 -10.05
C GLU A 606 -14.92 20.72 -8.87
N MET A 607 -15.01 19.97 -7.76
CA MET A 607 -14.16 20.19 -6.59
C MET A 607 -12.69 19.89 -6.89
N VAL A 608 -12.43 18.82 -7.66
CA VAL A 608 -11.10 18.48 -8.14
C VAL A 608 -10.55 19.57 -9.06
N GLN A 609 -11.37 20.09 -9.98
CA GLN A 609 -10.98 21.15 -10.90
C GLN A 609 -10.71 22.47 -10.17
N ALA A 610 -11.51 22.84 -9.17
CA ALA A 610 -11.27 24.03 -8.36
C ALA A 610 -9.90 24.01 -7.66
N MET A 611 -9.45 22.84 -7.20
CA MET A 611 -8.08 22.67 -6.70
C MET A 611 -7.04 22.66 -7.84
N ALA A 612 -7.36 22.06 -8.99
CA ALA A 612 -6.47 22.03 -10.17
C ALA A 612 -6.21 23.43 -10.74
N ASP A 613 -7.16 24.35 -10.63
CA ASP A 613 -6.98 25.76 -11.01
C ASP A 613 -5.84 26.44 -10.23
N VAL A 614 -5.42 25.86 -9.10
CA VAL A 614 -4.35 26.37 -8.23
C VAL A 614 -3.11 25.51 -8.27
N TYR A 615 -3.27 24.19 -8.11
CA TYR A 615 -2.14 23.25 -8.02
C TYR A 615 -1.64 22.76 -9.38
N ALA A 616 -2.40 23.01 -10.46
CA ALA A 616 -2.28 22.39 -11.78
C ALA A 616 -2.48 20.86 -11.76
N ARG A 617 -2.79 20.28 -12.92
CA ARG A 617 -2.77 18.82 -13.10
C ARG A 617 -1.36 18.36 -13.47
N TYR A 618 -0.93 17.25 -12.90
CA TYR A 618 0.36 16.63 -13.19
C TYR A 618 0.25 15.73 -14.43
N SER A 619 1.11 15.94 -15.42
CA SER A 619 1.09 15.20 -16.69
C SER A 619 2.08 14.04 -16.76
N GLY A 620 2.72 13.65 -15.64
CA GLY A 620 3.38 12.34 -15.55
C GLY A 620 4.69 12.16 -16.30
N GLY A 621 5.51 13.21 -16.50
CA GLY A 621 6.82 13.07 -17.15
C GLY A 621 7.99 13.14 -16.16
N PRO A 622 8.82 12.11 -16.02
CA PRO A 622 10.23 12.35 -15.72
C PRO A 622 10.85 13.06 -16.93
N GLU A 623 11.48 14.21 -16.74
CA GLU A 623 12.51 14.68 -17.68
C GLU A 623 13.66 13.68 -17.56
N TRP A 624 13.77 12.76 -18.50
CA TRP A 624 14.84 11.76 -18.55
C TRP A 624 16.10 12.30 -19.20
#